data_AF-A0A6M5E5J0-F1
#
_entry.id   AF-A0A6M5E5J0-F1
#
_cell.length_a   1.000
_cell.length_b   1.000
_cell.length_c   1.000
_cell.angle_alpha   90.00
_cell.angle_beta   90.00
_cell.angle_gamma   90.00
#
_symmetry.space_group_name_H-M   'P 1'
#
loop_
_entity.id
_entity.type
_entity.pdbx_description
1 polymer ?
#
loop_
_entity_poly.entity_id
_entity_poly.type
_entity_poly.pdbx_seq_one_letter_code
_entity_poly.pdbx_strand_id
1 'polypeptide(L)'
;MEQKIFHHWRQCTTIFSGSGKLEKIHDMLVKEVRKMVGKNETPSVGIIDSQSVKTTQKGAGKKIKGRERHIVVDTVGLVIMADVHSASVQDRHVALDLFIRAKVKP
;
A
#
# COMPACT_ATOMS: atom_id res chain seq x y z
N MET A 1 -15.59 -25.94 -12.61
CA MET A 1 -16.65 -24.91 -12.59
C MET A 1 -17.28 -24.95 -11.21
N GLU A 2 -16.82 -24.11 -10.30
CA GLU A 2 -17.59 -23.66 -9.14
C GLU A 2 -16.84 -22.47 -8.54
N GLN A 3 -17.22 -21.28 -9.01
CA GLN A 3 -16.80 -20.02 -8.40
C GLN A 3 -17.59 -19.89 -7.10
N LYS A 4 -16.95 -20.17 -5.95
CA LYS A 4 -17.52 -19.84 -4.65
C LYS A 4 -16.50 -19.04 -3.86
N ILE A 5 -16.89 -17.80 -3.56
CA ILE A 5 -16.21 -16.76 -2.78
C ILE A 5 -15.12 -15.99 -3.56
N PHE A 6 -15.50 -15.44 -4.70
CA PHE A 6 -14.94 -14.19 -5.21
C PHE A 6 -15.99 -13.11 -4.93
N HIS A 7 -15.68 -12.05 -4.17
CA HIS A 7 -16.29 -10.70 -4.30
C HIS A 7 -16.01 -9.74 -3.13
N HIS A 8 -15.47 -10.15 -1.98
CA HIS A 8 -15.46 -9.23 -0.82
C HIS A 8 -14.15 -8.45 -0.55
N TRP A 9 -13.08 -8.61 -1.33
CA TRP A 9 -11.80 -7.90 -1.08
C TRP A 9 -11.24 -7.26 -2.36
N ARG A 10 -12.11 -6.61 -3.14
CA ARG A 10 -11.75 -6.02 -4.44
C ARG A 10 -11.42 -4.52 -4.37
N GLN A 11 -10.97 -4.00 -3.24
CA GLN A 11 -10.46 -2.63 -3.12
C GLN A 11 -9.31 -2.56 -2.10
N CYS A 12 -8.12 -3.01 -2.51
CA CYS A 12 -6.89 -2.58 -1.87
C CYS A 12 -6.44 -1.32 -2.61
N THR A 13 -6.80 -0.16 -2.06
CA THR A 13 -6.27 1.12 -2.55
C THR A 13 -5.68 1.98 -1.44
N THR A 14 -5.98 1.68 -0.19
CA THR A 14 -5.34 2.28 0.98
C THR A 14 -5.59 1.35 2.17
N ILE A 15 -4.75 1.39 3.21
CA ILE A 15 -4.99 0.70 4.51
C ILE A 15 -6.36 1.12 5.12
N PHE A 16 -6.99 2.14 4.55
CA PHE A 16 -8.27 2.70 4.89
C PHE A 16 -9.36 2.14 3.97
N SER A 17 -10.34 1.45 4.54
CA SER A 17 -11.56 1.04 3.84
C SER A 17 -12.65 2.08 4.07
N GLY A 18 -13.25 2.63 3.01
CA GLY A 18 -14.48 3.44 3.11
C GLY A 18 -14.43 4.81 2.40
N SER A 19 -15.04 5.82 3.00
CA SER A 19 -15.39 7.12 2.41
C SER A 19 -14.22 8.09 2.06
N GLY A 20 -12.96 7.67 2.12
CA GLY A 20 -11.81 8.55 1.87
C GLY A 20 -11.44 9.49 3.04
N LYS A 21 -12.19 9.45 4.15
CA LYS A 21 -11.98 10.36 5.29
C LYS A 21 -10.72 10.02 6.09
N LEU A 22 -10.45 8.74 6.30
CA LEU A 22 -9.29 8.31 7.08
C LEU A 22 -7.99 8.59 6.30
N GLU A 23 -8.02 8.46 4.98
CA GLU A 23 -6.95 8.87 4.08
C GLU A 23 -6.63 10.35 4.25
N LYS A 24 -7.66 11.21 4.21
CA LYS A 24 -7.47 12.66 4.42
C LYS A 24 -6.90 12.97 5.81
N ILE A 25 -7.42 12.35 6.86
CA ILE A 25 -6.91 12.54 8.23
C ILE A 25 -5.45 12.09 8.32
N HIS A 26 -5.13 10.92 7.79
CA HIS A 26 -3.77 10.41 7.74
C HIS A 26 -2.84 11.37 7.01
N ASP A 27 -3.25 11.91 5.87
CA ASP A 27 -2.42 12.81 5.07
C ASP A 27 -2.17 14.14 5.79
N MET A 28 -3.19 14.68 6.47
CA MET A 28 -3.01 15.84 7.34
C MET A 28 -2.03 15.54 8.48
N LEU A 29 -2.18 14.40 9.16
CA LEU A 29 -1.29 14.02 10.26
C LEU A 29 0.16 13.84 9.79
N VAL A 30 0.39 13.21 8.64
CA VAL A 30 1.73 13.07 8.06
C VAL A 30 2.34 14.44 7.79
N LYS A 31 1.58 15.38 7.18
CA LYS A 31 2.07 16.74 6.91
C LYS A 31 2.43 17.48 8.20
N GLU A 32 1.60 17.40 9.22
CA GLU A 32 1.84 18.04 10.51
C GLU A 32 3.06 17.46 11.23
N VAL A 33 3.18 16.12 11.30
CA VAL A 33 4.35 15.47 11.92
C VAL A 33 5.63 15.85 11.17
N ARG A 34 5.60 15.92 9.83
CA ARG A 34 6.76 16.34 9.03
C ARG A 34 7.17 17.78 9.35
N LYS A 35 6.22 18.70 9.48
CA LYS A 35 6.50 20.09 9.91
C LYS A 35 7.11 20.13 11.30
N MET A 36 6.58 19.34 12.25
CA MET A 36 7.07 19.28 13.63
C MET A 36 8.53 18.80 13.71
N VAL A 37 8.97 17.90 12.83
CA VAL A 37 10.36 17.43 12.75
C VAL A 37 11.24 18.29 11.82
N GLY A 38 10.76 19.48 11.43
CA GLY A 38 11.52 20.44 10.62
C GLY A 38 11.71 20.01 9.15
N LYS A 39 10.82 19.17 8.63
CA LYS A 39 10.81 18.74 7.21
C LYS A 39 9.67 19.41 6.44
N ASN A 40 9.84 19.49 5.12
CA ASN A 40 8.77 19.94 4.21
C ASN A 40 7.56 19.00 4.31
N GLU A 41 6.36 19.55 4.21
CA GLU A 41 5.10 18.79 4.29
C GLU A 41 5.03 17.66 3.25
N THR A 42 5.53 17.91 2.04
CA THR A 42 5.63 16.92 0.98
C THR A 42 7.01 16.24 1.04
N PRO A 43 7.07 14.90 1.11
CA PRO A 43 8.33 14.17 1.07
C PRO A 43 8.97 14.24 -0.31
N SER A 44 10.27 14.58 -0.35
CA SER A 44 11.05 14.60 -1.60
C SER A 44 11.45 13.19 -2.06
N VAL A 45 11.61 12.27 -1.12
CA VAL A 45 12.04 10.87 -1.34
C VAL A 45 11.06 9.93 -0.66
N GLY A 46 10.69 8.86 -1.36
CA GLY A 46 9.93 7.74 -0.83
C GLY A 46 10.73 6.45 -0.99
N ILE A 47 10.75 5.63 0.06
CA ILE A 47 11.39 4.32 0.11
C ILE A 47 10.27 3.28 -0.01
N ILE A 48 10.40 2.35 -0.96
CA ILE A 48 9.41 1.29 -1.20
C ILE A 48 10.00 -0.03 -0.76
N ASP A 49 9.25 -0.77 0.06
CA ASP A 49 9.58 -2.13 0.46
C ASP A 49 8.41 -3.07 0.17
N SER A 50 8.72 -4.33 -0.17
CA SER A 50 7.72 -5.37 -0.44
C SER A 50 7.87 -6.54 0.54
N GLN A 51 6.74 -7.02 1.06
CA GLN A 51 6.73 -8.12 2.02
C GLN A 51 5.60 -9.11 1.73
N SER A 52 5.97 -10.39 1.56
CA SER A 52 5.02 -11.48 1.37
C SER A 52 4.65 -12.14 2.71
N VAL A 53 3.35 -12.32 2.95
CA VAL A 53 2.80 -13.05 4.11
C VAL A 53 2.10 -14.31 3.63
N LYS A 54 2.43 -15.46 4.25
CA LYS A 54 1.78 -16.76 3.93
C LYS A 54 0.31 -16.72 4.33
N THR A 55 -0.58 -17.15 3.45
CA THR A 55 -2.02 -17.26 3.73
C THR A 55 -2.52 -18.69 3.47
N THR A 56 -3.60 -19.08 4.16
CA THR A 56 -4.14 -20.45 4.16
C THR A 56 -5.01 -20.79 2.92
N GLN A 57 -5.32 -19.83 2.03
CA GLN A 57 -6.17 -20.06 0.85
C GLN A 57 -5.36 -20.46 -0.41
N LYS A 58 -5.92 -21.36 -1.23
CA LYS A 58 -5.26 -21.98 -2.41
C LYS A 58 -4.94 -20.95 -3.51
N GLY A 59 -3.67 -20.55 -3.63
CA GLY A 59 -3.13 -19.88 -4.81
C GLY A 59 -2.59 -20.88 -5.84
N ALA A 60 -2.90 -20.67 -7.12
CA ALA A 60 -2.42 -21.49 -8.23
C ALA A 60 -0.96 -21.13 -8.58
N GLY A 61 -0.03 -22.08 -8.46
CA GLY A 61 1.25 -22.07 -9.19
C GLY A 61 2.46 -21.36 -8.59
N LYS A 62 2.41 -20.68 -7.42
CA LYS A 62 3.59 -20.09 -6.75
C LYS A 62 4.06 -20.88 -5.52
N LYS A 63 5.38 -20.92 -5.28
CA LYS A 63 6.05 -21.64 -4.16
C LYS A 63 5.64 -21.11 -2.79
N ILE A 64 5.28 -19.83 -2.70
CA ILE A 64 4.63 -19.22 -1.54
C ILE A 64 3.21 -18.85 -1.93
N LYS A 65 2.23 -19.43 -1.22
CA LYS A 65 0.82 -19.02 -1.27
C LYS A 65 0.66 -17.88 -0.28
N GLY A 66 0.31 -16.69 -0.74
CA GLY A 66 0.34 -15.53 0.13
C GLY A 66 -0.30 -14.27 -0.44
N ARG A 67 -0.38 -13.25 0.42
CA ARG A 67 -0.58 -11.87 0.01
C ARG A 67 0.73 -11.13 0.13
N GLU A 68 0.99 -10.23 -0.80
CA GLU A 68 2.12 -9.32 -0.77
C GLU A 68 1.64 -7.93 -0.43
N ARG A 69 2.44 -7.21 0.35
CA ARG A 69 2.22 -5.80 0.64
C ARG A 69 3.40 -5.00 0.14
N HIS A 70 3.13 -3.85 -0.46
CA HIS A 70 4.11 -2.84 -0.79
C HIS A 70 3.83 -1.61 0.07
N ILE A 71 4.84 -1.10 0.77
CA ILE A 71 4.72 0.07 1.65
C ILE A 71 5.68 1.14 1.14
N VAL A 72 5.17 2.37 0.99
CA VAL A 72 5.98 3.57 0.77
C VAL A 72 6.12 4.30 2.09
N VAL A 73 7.35 4.53 2.51
CA VAL A 73 7.67 5.38 3.66
C VAL A 73 8.51 6.58 3.22
N ASP A 74 8.46 7.67 3.97
CA ASP A 74 9.38 8.78 3.77
C ASP A 74 10.70 8.59 4.55
N THR A 75 11.57 9.60 4.47
CA THR A 75 12.87 9.58 5.16
C THR A 75 12.81 9.75 6.67
N VAL A 76 11.65 10.09 7.24
CA VAL A 76 11.43 10.15 8.69
C VAL A 76 10.66 8.93 9.20
N GLY A 77 10.38 7.96 8.32
CA GLY A 77 9.73 6.69 8.64
C GLY A 77 8.19 6.75 8.65
N LEU A 78 7.59 7.82 8.16
CA LEU A 78 6.14 7.93 8.06
C LEU A 78 5.63 7.15 6.85
N VAL A 79 4.57 6.38 7.04
CA VAL A 79 3.90 5.66 5.96
C VAL A 79 3.18 6.67 5.08
N ILE A 80 3.47 6.68 3.79
CA ILE A 80 2.84 7.56 2.79
C ILE A 80 1.70 6.82 2.08
N MET A 81 1.93 5.56 1.73
CA MET A 81 0.94 4.71 1.08
C MET A 81 1.30 3.24 1.32
N ALA A 82 0.31 2.36 1.32
CA ALA A 82 0.55 0.93 1.21
C ALA A 82 -0.50 0.28 0.32
N ASP A 83 -0.10 -0.79 -0.35
CA ASP A 83 -0.95 -1.63 -1.18
C ASP A 83 -0.76 -3.10 -0.81
N VAL A 84 -1.85 -3.87 -0.82
CA VAL A 84 -1.85 -5.30 -0.52
C VAL A 84 -2.50 -6.03 -1.69
N HIS A 85 -1.80 -6.98 -2.27
CA HIS A 85 -2.28 -7.72 -3.43
C HIS A 85 -2.03 -9.21 -3.27
N SER A 86 -2.58 -9.98 -4.21
CA SER A 86 -2.21 -11.39 -4.34
C SER A 86 -0.72 -11.50 -4.62
N ALA A 87 -0.03 -12.43 -3.95
CA ALA A 87 1.38 -12.71 -4.23
C ALA A 87 1.61 -13.25 -5.66
N SER A 88 0.56 -13.42 -6.48
CA SER A 88 0.68 -13.76 -7.91
C SER A 88 1.06 -12.57 -8.80
N VAL A 89 0.82 -11.34 -8.36
CA VAL A 89 1.18 -10.13 -9.11
C VAL A 89 2.72 -9.97 -9.10
N GLN A 90 3.29 -9.33 -10.12
CA GLN A 90 4.73 -9.04 -10.16
C GLN A 90 5.04 -7.74 -9.41
N ASP A 91 6.02 -7.78 -8.51
CA ASP A 91 6.43 -6.64 -7.67
C ASP A 91 6.70 -5.37 -8.49
N ARG A 92 7.35 -5.49 -9.65
CA ARG A 92 7.64 -4.34 -10.53
C ARG A 92 6.38 -3.55 -10.90
N HIS A 93 5.29 -4.24 -11.22
CA HIS A 93 4.05 -3.58 -11.62
C HIS A 93 3.42 -2.84 -10.45
N VAL A 94 3.43 -3.47 -9.26
CA VAL A 94 2.85 -2.88 -8.06
C VAL A 94 3.69 -1.70 -7.56
N ALA A 95 5.01 -1.85 -7.51
CA ALA A 95 5.92 -0.79 -7.10
C ALA A 95 5.80 0.45 -8.01
N LEU A 96 5.68 0.25 -9.32
CA LEU A 96 5.50 1.36 -10.27
C LEU A 96 4.16 2.06 -10.08
N ASP A 97 3.07 1.30 -9.99
CA ASP A 97 1.72 1.86 -9.73
C ASP A 97 1.69 2.65 -8.41
N LEU A 98 2.23 2.05 -7.35
CA LEU A 98 2.30 2.66 -6.03
C LEU A 98 3.14 3.94 -6.03
N PHE A 99 4.25 3.96 -6.76
CA PHE A 99 5.09 5.15 -6.91
C PHE A 99 4.35 6.29 -7.62
N ILE A 100 3.64 5.99 -8.72
CA ILE A 100 2.85 6.98 -9.47
C ILE A 100 1.76 7.57 -8.56
N ARG A 101 1.02 6.71 -7.84
CA ARG A 101 -0.03 7.15 -6.90
C ARG A 101 0.52 7.98 -5.75
N ALA A 102 1.68 7.61 -5.20
CA ALA A 102 2.32 8.36 -4.12
C ALA A 102 2.79 9.75 -4.58
N LYS A 103 3.20 9.91 -5.85
CA LYS A 103 3.65 11.20 -6.40
C LYS A 103 2.53 12.22 -6.59
N VAL A 104 1.33 11.76 -6.91
CA VAL A 104 0.16 12.63 -7.19
C VAL A 104 -0.73 12.82 -5.95
N LYS A 105 -0.28 12.35 -4.80
CA LYS A 105 -1.03 12.43 -3.54
C LYS A 105 -1.05 13.89 -3.05
N PRO A 106 -2.24 14.45 -2.74
CA PRO A 106 -2.41 15.88 -2.44
C PRO A 106 -1.81 16.34 -1.12
#